data_AF-A0A0M0JDZ4-F1
#
_entry.id   AF-A0A0M0JDZ4-F1
#
_cell.length_a   1.000
_cell.length_b   1.000
_cell.length_c   1.000
_cell.angle_alpha   90.00
_cell.angle_beta   90.00
_cell.angle_gamma   90.00
#
_symmetry.space_group_name_H-M   'P 1'
#
loop_
_entity.id
_entity.type
_entity.pdbx_description
1 polymer ?
#
loop_
_entity_poly.entity_id
_entity_poly.type
_entity_poly.pdbx_seq_one_letter_code
_entity_poly.pdbx_strand_id
1 'polypeptide(L)'
;MPKAQLKSLMSLSDSLAALNHARYSAFAEQEARIAIGAFEGAAYKGMDAPTLKADDLEYLCASLRILCGQYGVLVPTDEIRPYRLEMSTRLAVGENPNLYKYWSDDITASLCSEVLDPERKVTFVLNVASQEYAKAVDLKRLAQAGAQVITAVFPGPAVHAKTARGEMVRFCAQRRVTKPGELTAFTGTRGEWAFVPSASSETELVFHRSAAGKGKGKGKADDEEDEDESQPSKPSKRARNK
;
A
#
# COMPACT_ATOMS: atom_id res chain seq x y z
N MET A 1 -13.03 6.66 29.99
CA MET A 1 -12.18 7.86 29.86
C MET A 1 -13.05 9.07 29.57
N PRO A 2 -12.97 10.19 30.32
CA PRO A 2 -13.74 11.39 30.05
C PRO A 2 -13.43 12.02 28.68
N LYS A 3 -14.42 12.65 28.05
CA LYS A 3 -14.30 13.30 26.72
C LYS A 3 -13.10 14.26 26.61
N ALA A 4 -12.86 15.09 27.62
CA ALA A 4 -11.76 16.07 27.61
C ALA A 4 -10.38 15.38 27.59
N GLN A 5 -10.24 14.29 28.34
CA GLN A 5 -9.03 13.47 28.33
C GLN A 5 -8.85 12.78 26.96
N LEU A 6 -9.93 12.24 26.38
CA LEU A 6 -9.91 11.62 25.05
C LEU A 6 -9.48 12.63 23.96
N LYS A 7 -10.03 13.85 24.02
CA LYS A 7 -9.67 14.96 23.11
C LYS A 7 -8.18 15.24 23.16
N SER A 8 -7.62 15.39 24.36
CA SER A 8 -6.20 15.68 24.56
C SER A 8 -5.32 14.51 24.11
N LEU A 9 -5.64 13.29 24.52
CA LEU A 9 -4.88 12.08 24.21
C LEU A 9 -4.73 11.84 22.70
N MET A 10 -5.81 12.05 21.94
CA MET A 10 -5.88 11.76 20.50
C MET A 10 -5.78 13.01 19.63
N SER A 11 -5.51 14.18 20.23
CA SER A 11 -5.43 15.48 19.53
C SER A 11 -6.64 15.77 18.62
N LEU A 12 -7.85 15.55 19.15
CA LEU A 12 -9.10 15.66 18.39
C LEU A 12 -9.71 17.07 18.46
N SER A 13 -10.51 17.41 17.44
CA SER A 13 -11.47 18.51 17.55
C SER A 13 -12.56 18.17 18.59
N ASP A 14 -13.33 19.16 19.04
CA ASP A 14 -14.46 18.90 19.95
C ASP A 14 -15.53 17.98 19.36
N SER A 15 -15.82 18.15 18.07
CA SER A 15 -16.77 17.28 17.35
C SER A 15 -16.29 15.84 17.29
N LEU A 16 -15.01 15.61 16.96
CA LEU A 16 -14.43 14.28 16.90
C LEU A 16 -14.28 13.65 18.29
N ALA A 17 -13.97 14.44 19.32
CA ALA A 17 -13.92 13.96 20.70
C ALA A 17 -15.30 13.53 21.20
N ALA A 18 -16.35 14.32 20.93
CA ALA A 18 -17.72 13.97 21.28
C ALA A 18 -18.17 12.70 20.56
N LEU A 19 -17.91 12.60 19.26
CA LEU A 19 -18.22 11.41 18.45
C LEU A 19 -17.53 10.16 19.00
N ASN A 20 -16.22 10.19 19.21
CA ASN A 20 -15.49 9.00 19.66
C ASN A 20 -15.79 8.67 21.12
N HIS A 21 -16.07 9.66 21.98
CA HIS A 21 -16.57 9.38 23.32
C HIS A 21 -17.90 8.62 23.28
N ALA A 22 -18.85 9.04 22.44
CA ALA A 22 -20.12 8.31 22.25
C ALA A 22 -19.89 6.88 21.72
N ARG A 23 -19.02 6.71 20.72
CA ARG A 23 -18.64 5.39 20.19
C ARG A 23 -18.09 4.47 21.28
N TYR A 24 -17.18 4.96 22.11
CA TYR A 24 -16.61 4.15 23.19
C TYR A 24 -17.62 3.84 24.30
N SER A 25 -18.52 4.77 24.63
CA SER A 25 -19.53 4.55 25.66
C SER A 25 -20.60 3.53 25.27
N ALA A 26 -20.95 3.46 23.98
CA ALA A 26 -21.94 2.52 23.44
C ALA A 26 -21.26 1.45 22.57
N PHE A 27 -20.02 1.07 22.91
CA PHE A 27 -19.20 0.28 22.00
C PHE A 27 -19.80 -1.08 21.69
N ALA A 28 -20.42 -1.76 22.66
CA ALA A 28 -21.01 -3.08 22.45
C ALA A 28 -22.26 -3.03 21.57
N GLU A 29 -23.02 -1.93 21.65
CA GLU A 29 -24.30 -1.71 20.96
C GLU A 29 -24.13 -1.17 19.55
N GLN A 30 -22.92 -0.73 19.17
CA GLN A 30 -22.66 -0.27 17.81
C GLN A 30 -22.79 -1.40 16.79
N GLU A 31 -23.37 -1.06 15.63
CA GLU A 31 -23.43 -1.93 14.46
C GLU A 31 -22.01 -2.27 13.97
N ALA A 32 -21.75 -3.55 13.77
CA ALA A 32 -20.50 -4.04 13.25
C ALA A 32 -20.51 -4.07 11.71
N ARG A 33 -19.33 -3.93 11.11
CA ARG A 33 -19.12 -4.00 9.66
C ARG A 33 -17.85 -4.79 9.39
N ILE A 34 -17.81 -5.51 8.27
CA ILE A 34 -16.60 -6.23 7.86
C ILE A 34 -15.42 -5.26 7.62
N ALA A 35 -14.24 -5.61 8.12
CA ALA A 35 -13.07 -4.73 8.18
C ALA A 35 -12.71 -4.11 6.82
N ILE A 36 -12.69 -4.91 5.74
CA ILE A 36 -12.31 -4.44 4.40
C ILE A 36 -13.24 -3.36 3.84
N GLY A 37 -14.51 -3.34 4.27
CA GLY A 37 -15.51 -2.34 3.87
C GLY A 37 -15.74 -1.23 4.89
N ALA A 38 -15.19 -1.37 6.11
CA ALA A 38 -15.43 -0.45 7.21
C ALA A 38 -14.39 0.67 7.32
N PHE A 39 -13.15 0.41 6.89
CA PHE A 39 -12.09 1.41 6.97
C PHE A 39 -12.13 2.42 5.82
N GLU A 40 -11.81 3.68 6.16
CA GLU A 40 -11.75 4.77 5.20
C GLU A 40 -10.36 5.41 5.17
N GLY A 41 -9.97 5.97 4.02
CA GLY A 41 -8.73 6.72 3.86
C GLY A 41 -8.04 6.45 2.53
N ALA A 42 -6.92 7.14 2.28
CA ALA A 42 -6.22 7.08 1.00
C ALA A 42 -5.81 5.66 0.59
N ALA A 43 -5.38 4.81 1.54
CA ALA A 43 -5.04 3.41 1.28
C ALA A 43 -6.28 2.58 0.89
N TYR A 44 -7.35 2.64 1.68
CA TYR A 44 -8.59 1.90 1.39
C TYR A 44 -9.25 2.36 0.07
N LYS A 45 -9.18 3.67 -0.23
CA LYS A 45 -9.59 4.21 -1.55
C LYS A 45 -8.72 3.71 -2.71
N GLY A 46 -7.43 3.49 -2.49
CA GLY A 46 -6.54 2.91 -3.50
C GLY A 46 -6.75 1.41 -3.71
N MET A 47 -7.13 0.69 -2.64
CA MET A 47 -7.52 -0.72 -2.74
C MET A 47 -8.85 -0.89 -3.47
N ASP A 48 -9.80 0.02 -3.22
CA ASP A 48 -11.11 0.08 -3.86
C ASP A 48 -11.83 -1.28 -3.84
N ALA A 49 -11.96 -1.84 -2.63
CA ALA A 49 -12.53 -3.16 -2.39
C ALA A 49 -13.93 -3.38 -3.01
N PRO A 50 -14.86 -2.39 -3.07
CA PRO A 50 -16.17 -2.58 -3.70
C PRO A 50 -16.12 -2.96 -5.19
N THR A 51 -15.01 -2.69 -5.89
CA THR A 51 -14.85 -3.04 -7.32
C THR A 51 -14.10 -4.35 -7.56
N LEU A 52 -13.70 -5.05 -6.49
CA LEU A 52 -13.04 -6.35 -6.58
C LEU A 52 -14.04 -7.46 -6.90
N LYS A 53 -13.59 -8.46 -7.68
CA LYS A 53 -14.38 -9.65 -7.95
C LYS A 53 -14.36 -10.61 -6.75
N ALA A 54 -15.27 -11.57 -6.73
CA ALA A 54 -15.33 -12.59 -5.67
C ALA A 54 -13.97 -13.28 -5.44
N ASP A 55 -13.33 -13.76 -6.50
CA ASP A 55 -12.03 -14.42 -6.42
C ASP A 55 -10.89 -13.47 -5.95
N ASP A 56 -11.01 -12.16 -6.20
CA ASP A 56 -10.06 -11.17 -5.68
C ASP A 56 -10.22 -11.01 -4.17
N LEU A 57 -11.48 -10.99 -3.68
CA LEU A 57 -11.79 -10.95 -2.26
C LEU A 57 -11.37 -12.23 -1.55
N GLU A 58 -11.55 -13.40 -2.18
CA GLU A 58 -11.07 -14.68 -1.65
C GLU A 58 -9.55 -14.66 -1.46
N TYR A 59 -8.80 -14.19 -2.47
CA TYR A 59 -7.36 -13.99 -2.36
C TYR A 59 -7.01 -13.07 -1.18
N LEU A 60 -7.71 -11.94 -1.03
CA LEU A 60 -7.46 -11.02 0.07
C LEU A 60 -7.78 -11.64 1.43
N CYS A 61 -8.86 -12.40 1.56
CA CYS A 61 -9.19 -13.09 2.81
C CYS A 61 -8.07 -14.06 3.23
N ALA A 62 -7.49 -14.76 2.25
CA ALA A 62 -6.40 -15.68 2.48
C ALA A 62 -5.06 -14.99 2.80
N SER A 63 -4.80 -13.79 2.29
CA SER A 63 -3.44 -13.19 2.28
C SER A 63 -3.29 -11.83 2.96
N LEU A 64 -4.35 -11.05 3.11
CA LEU A 64 -4.29 -9.70 3.67
C LEU A 64 -4.46 -9.75 5.20
N ARG A 65 -3.62 -9.00 5.90
CA ARG A 65 -3.77 -8.68 7.32
C ARG A 65 -3.77 -7.18 7.52
N ILE A 66 -4.74 -6.69 8.29
CA ILE A 66 -4.96 -5.27 8.54
C ILE A 66 -4.57 -4.97 9.99
N LEU A 67 -3.52 -4.16 10.17
CA LEU A 67 -3.06 -3.74 11.50
C LEU A 67 -3.97 -2.64 12.06
N CYS A 68 -4.27 -2.73 13.34
CA CYS A 68 -5.30 -1.96 14.00
C CYS A 68 -4.95 -1.65 15.45
N GLY A 69 -5.08 -0.39 15.89
CA GLY A 69 -4.81 -0.03 17.30
C GLY A 69 -5.79 -0.64 18.31
N GLN A 70 -7.03 -0.92 17.90
CA GLN A 70 -8.10 -1.43 18.78
C GLN A 70 -8.21 -2.97 18.78
N TYR A 71 -7.93 -3.60 17.64
CA TYR A 71 -8.11 -5.04 17.42
C TYR A 71 -6.80 -5.78 17.16
N GLY A 72 -5.65 -5.08 17.13
CA GLY A 72 -4.35 -5.67 16.86
C GLY A 72 -4.16 -5.99 15.38
N VAL A 73 -4.57 -7.18 14.96
CA VAL A 73 -4.50 -7.66 13.57
C VAL A 73 -5.84 -8.26 13.16
N LEU A 74 -6.29 -7.91 11.96
CA LEU A 74 -7.59 -8.32 11.41
C LEU A 74 -7.41 -9.02 10.07
N VAL A 75 -8.33 -9.94 9.77
CA VAL A 75 -8.59 -10.40 8.41
C VAL A 75 -9.69 -9.54 7.74
N PRO A 76 -9.78 -9.51 6.40
CA PRO A 76 -10.77 -8.70 5.68
C PRO A 76 -12.23 -8.83 6.14
N THR A 77 -12.61 -10.04 6.58
CA THR A 77 -13.98 -10.40 6.96
C THR A 77 -14.28 -10.20 8.43
N ASP A 78 -13.30 -9.83 9.27
CA ASP A 78 -13.55 -9.60 10.69
C ASP A 78 -14.55 -8.46 10.88
N GLU A 79 -15.50 -8.67 11.78
CA GLU A 79 -16.47 -7.67 12.15
C GLU A 79 -15.85 -6.64 13.12
N ILE A 80 -15.84 -5.38 12.70
CA ILE A 80 -15.37 -4.27 13.52
C ILE A 80 -16.49 -3.27 13.78
N ARG A 81 -16.49 -2.74 14.99
CA ARG A 81 -17.34 -1.61 15.39
C ARG A 81 -16.59 -0.30 15.23
N PRO A 82 -17.26 0.82 14.91
CA PRO A 82 -16.60 2.11 14.71
C PRO A 82 -15.83 2.57 15.95
N TYR A 83 -14.58 2.97 15.73
CA TYR A 83 -13.67 3.48 16.75
C TYR A 83 -12.68 4.49 16.14
N ARG A 84 -11.86 5.13 16.98
CA ARG A 84 -10.67 5.85 16.53
C ARG A 84 -9.54 5.66 17.52
N LEU A 85 -8.61 4.78 17.19
CA LEU A 85 -7.42 4.51 17.99
C LEU A 85 -6.26 4.23 17.04
N GLU A 86 -5.43 5.25 16.84
CA GLU A 86 -4.22 5.16 16.02
C GLU A 86 -3.13 4.43 16.81
N MET A 87 -2.32 3.59 16.15
CA MET A 87 -1.30 2.77 16.83
C MET A 87 -0.25 3.62 17.57
N SER A 88 0.00 4.85 17.10
CA SER A 88 0.88 5.81 17.76
C SER A 88 0.30 6.49 19.01
N THR A 89 -0.98 6.28 19.33
CA THR A 89 -1.62 6.88 20.51
C THR A 89 -0.86 6.47 21.78
N ARG A 90 -0.45 7.44 22.58
CA ARG A 90 0.26 7.22 23.87
C ARG A 90 -0.70 6.80 24.98
N LEU A 91 -1.41 5.69 24.76
CA LEU A 91 -2.35 5.10 25.69
C LEU A 91 -1.68 3.94 26.43
N ALA A 92 -1.54 4.06 27.75
CA ALA A 92 -1.13 2.94 28.59
C ALA A 92 -2.28 1.93 28.73
N VAL A 93 -1.96 0.64 28.68
CA VAL A 93 -2.91 -0.47 28.79
C VAL A 93 -2.36 -1.51 29.77
N GLY A 94 -2.94 -1.58 30.97
CA GLY A 94 -2.38 -2.37 32.07
C GLY A 94 -0.96 -1.91 32.39
N GLU A 95 -0.01 -2.85 32.39
CA GLU A 95 1.42 -2.57 32.62
C GLU A 95 2.14 -2.05 31.36
N ASN A 96 1.49 -2.09 30.19
CA ASN A 96 2.11 -1.66 28.94
C ASN A 96 2.02 -0.13 28.79
N PRO A 97 3.14 0.56 28.54
CA PRO A 97 3.16 2.02 28.48
C PRO A 97 2.55 2.61 27.21
N ASN A 98 2.32 1.79 26.18
CA ASN A 98 1.74 2.20 24.90
C ASN A 98 1.21 0.99 24.12
N LEU A 99 0.48 1.26 23.03
CA LEU A 99 -0.10 0.24 22.16
C LEU A 99 0.94 -0.64 21.44
N TYR A 100 2.14 -0.12 21.15
CA TYR A 100 3.21 -0.95 20.57
C TYR A 100 3.63 -2.06 21.52
N LYS A 101 3.87 -1.72 22.79
CA LYS A 101 4.23 -2.72 23.81
C LYS A 101 3.09 -3.69 24.09
N TYR A 102 1.87 -3.17 24.09
CA TYR A 102 0.67 -3.99 24.27
C TYR A 102 0.49 -5.02 23.13
N TRP A 103 0.65 -4.61 21.87
CA TRP A 103 0.31 -5.45 20.72
C TRP A 103 1.47 -6.21 20.06
N SER A 104 2.71 -5.76 20.24
CA SER A 104 3.82 -6.21 19.39
C SER A 104 4.04 -7.72 19.44
N ASP A 105 3.93 -8.34 20.62
CA ASP A 105 4.16 -9.78 20.74
C ASP A 105 2.98 -10.58 20.16
N ASP A 106 1.74 -10.21 20.50
CA ASP A 106 0.53 -10.88 20.02
C ASP A 106 0.38 -10.83 18.50
N ILE A 107 0.54 -9.65 17.90
CA ILE A 107 0.47 -9.49 16.43
C ILE A 107 1.57 -10.31 15.76
N THR A 108 2.81 -10.19 16.26
CA THR A 108 3.94 -10.90 15.65
C THR A 108 3.77 -12.41 15.79
N ALA A 109 3.35 -12.90 16.95
CA ALA A 109 3.10 -14.32 17.19
C ALA A 109 2.01 -14.85 16.27
N SER A 110 0.90 -14.13 16.12
CA SER A 110 -0.17 -14.46 15.18
C SER A 110 0.36 -14.58 13.75
N LEU A 111 1.12 -13.59 13.27
CA LEU A 111 1.68 -13.61 11.91
C LEU A 111 2.76 -14.70 11.74
N CYS A 112 3.56 -14.99 12.76
CA CYS A 112 4.53 -16.10 12.72
C CYS A 112 3.83 -17.45 12.64
N SER A 113 2.74 -17.64 13.39
CA SER A 113 1.96 -18.90 13.33
C SER A 113 1.45 -19.17 11.92
N GLU A 114 1.05 -18.11 11.23
CA GLU A 114 0.60 -18.13 9.84
C GLU A 114 1.71 -18.44 8.83
N VAL A 115 2.95 -18.02 9.10
CA VAL A 115 4.13 -18.35 8.29
C VAL A 115 4.55 -19.80 8.48
N LEU A 116 4.47 -20.28 9.73
CA LEU A 116 4.88 -21.63 10.11
C LEU A 116 3.84 -22.70 9.76
N ASP A 117 2.62 -22.31 9.42
CA ASP A 117 1.56 -23.22 9.01
C ASP A 117 1.85 -23.81 7.60
N PRO A 118 2.13 -25.12 7.50
CA PRO A 118 2.47 -25.77 6.23
C PRO A 118 1.31 -25.75 5.22
N GLU A 119 0.05 -25.65 5.66
CA GLU A 119 -1.10 -25.58 4.76
C GLU A 119 -1.19 -24.23 4.06
N ARG A 120 -0.66 -23.17 4.68
CA ARG A 120 -0.69 -21.81 4.11
C ARG A 120 0.43 -21.54 3.13
N LYS A 121 1.53 -22.30 3.21
CA LYS A 121 2.66 -22.23 2.25
C LYS A 121 3.18 -20.80 2.04
N VAL A 122 3.25 -20.02 3.12
CA VAL A 122 3.68 -18.62 3.07
C VAL A 122 5.18 -18.56 2.78
N THR A 123 5.55 -18.02 1.62
CA THR A 123 6.95 -17.88 1.20
C THR A 123 7.50 -16.47 1.43
N PHE A 124 6.63 -15.46 1.44
CA PHE A 124 7.02 -14.07 1.66
C PHE A 124 5.92 -13.27 2.35
N VAL A 125 6.32 -12.18 3.02
CA VAL A 125 5.43 -11.18 3.63
C VAL A 125 5.73 -9.84 2.98
N LEU A 126 4.70 -9.25 2.36
CA LEU A 126 4.75 -7.89 1.84
C LEU A 126 4.24 -6.88 2.86
N ASN A 127 5.15 -6.05 3.37
CA ASN A 127 4.82 -4.90 4.20
C ASN A 127 4.46 -3.69 3.32
N VAL A 128 3.16 -3.38 3.28
CA VAL A 128 2.57 -2.15 2.73
C VAL A 128 1.98 -1.26 3.82
N ALA A 129 2.20 -1.57 5.11
CA ALA A 129 1.72 -0.76 6.20
C ALA A 129 2.48 0.58 6.27
N SER A 130 1.87 1.60 6.89
CA SER A 130 2.65 2.79 7.26
C SER A 130 3.69 2.42 8.31
N GLN A 131 4.77 3.21 8.41
CA GLN A 131 5.77 3.04 9.46
C GLN A 131 5.16 3.05 10.87
N GLU A 132 4.06 3.77 11.06
CA GLU A 132 3.32 3.78 12.31
C GLU A 132 2.80 2.39 12.66
N TYR A 133 2.08 1.73 11.76
CA TYR A 133 1.52 0.40 12.05
C TYR A 133 2.58 -0.70 11.98
N ALA A 134 3.52 -0.63 11.03
CA ALA A 134 4.58 -1.62 10.88
C ALA A 134 5.47 -1.73 12.14
N LYS A 135 5.59 -0.66 12.95
CA LYS A 135 6.29 -0.70 14.24
C LYS A 135 5.67 -1.62 15.30
N ALA A 136 4.41 -2.02 15.11
CA ALA A 136 3.75 -3.00 15.97
C ALA A 136 4.05 -4.45 15.58
N VAL A 137 4.93 -4.68 14.60
CA VAL A 137 5.31 -6.02 14.13
C VAL A 137 6.82 -6.16 14.16
N ASP A 138 7.32 -7.24 14.76
CA ASP A 138 8.73 -7.61 14.63
C ASP A 138 8.96 -8.33 13.30
N LEU A 139 9.29 -7.54 12.28
CA LEU A 139 9.60 -8.03 10.94
C LEU A 139 10.82 -8.98 10.91
N LYS A 140 11.74 -8.87 11.87
CA LYS A 140 12.89 -9.79 11.95
C LYS A 140 12.45 -11.16 12.44
N ARG A 141 11.54 -11.21 13.41
CA ARG A 141 10.97 -12.47 13.88
C ARG A 141 10.16 -13.18 12.79
N LEU A 142 9.47 -12.44 11.91
CA LEU A 142 8.84 -13.03 10.72
C LEU A 142 9.86 -13.61 9.74
N ALA A 143 10.98 -12.93 9.52
CA ALA A 143 12.06 -13.47 8.68
C ALA A 143 12.68 -14.73 9.30
N GLN A 144 12.87 -14.76 10.62
CA GLN A 144 13.35 -15.93 11.36
C GLN A 144 12.35 -17.10 11.32
N ALA A 145 11.05 -16.83 11.20
CA ALA A 145 10.01 -17.84 11.02
C ALA A 145 10.03 -18.48 9.61
N GLY A 146 10.81 -17.95 8.67
CA GLY A 146 11.04 -18.55 7.35
C GLY A 146 10.44 -17.78 6.17
N ALA A 147 9.80 -16.63 6.39
CA ALA A 147 9.27 -15.80 5.30
C ALA A 147 10.30 -14.80 4.78
N GLN A 148 10.35 -14.59 3.46
CA GLN A 148 11.05 -13.41 2.91
C GLN A 148 10.22 -12.15 3.21
N VAL A 149 10.76 -11.21 3.99
CA VAL A 149 10.06 -9.97 4.35
C VAL A 149 10.48 -8.84 3.42
N ILE A 150 9.51 -8.24 2.73
CA ILE A 150 9.73 -7.18 1.74
C ILE A 150 8.86 -5.98 2.08
N THR A 151 9.44 -4.79 2.09
CA THR A 151 8.69 -3.53 2.25
C THR A 151 8.54 -2.81 0.92
N ALA A 152 7.31 -2.48 0.53
CA ALA A 152 7.07 -1.61 -0.62
C ALA A 152 7.17 -0.13 -0.20
N VAL A 153 8.09 0.60 -0.84
CA VAL A 153 8.42 1.98 -0.52
C VAL A 153 7.93 2.89 -1.65
N PHE A 154 7.13 3.88 -1.28
CA PHE A 154 6.55 4.87 -2.18
C PHE A 154 6.96 6.27 -1.73
N PRO A 155 8.12 6.80 -2.17
CA PRO A 155 8.56 8.14 -1.81
C PRO A 155 7.61 9.22 -2.35
N GLY A 156 7.52 10.34 -1.63
CA GLY A 156 6.73 11.51 -2.05
C GLY A 156 5.55 11.82 -1.12
N PRO A 157 4.57 12.60 -1.59
CA PRO A 157 3.46 13.08 -0.77
C PRO A 157 2.70 11.93 -0.09
N ALA A 158 2.44 12.08 1.22
CA ALA A 158 1.87 11.02 2.06
C ALA A 158 0.54 10.46 1.53
N VAL A 159 -0.29 11.28 0.90
CA VAL A 159 -1.55 10.84 0.28
C VAL A 159 -1.28 9.86 -0.87
N HIS A 160 -0.36 10.19 -1.77
CA HIS A 160 0.00 9.30 -2.89
C HIS A 160 0.63 8.00 -2.40
N ALA A 161 1.55 8.07 -1.44
CA ALA A 161 2.18 6.89 -0.85
C ALA A 161 1.15 5.97 -0.17
N LYS A 162 0.17 6.54 0.55
CA LYS A 162 -0.93 5.78 1.16
C LYS A 162 -1.81 5.14 0.10
N THR A 163 -2.19 5.88 -0.95
CA THR A 163 -2.97 5.32 -2.06
C THR A 163 -2.24 4.18 -2.74
N ALA A 164 -0.96 4.34 -3.07
CA ALA A 164 -0.15 3.31 -3.72
C ALA A 164 -0.05 2.01 -2.91
N ARG A 165 0.01 2.09 -1.58
CA ARG A 165 -0.04 0.91 -0.71
C ARG A 165 -1.33 0.12 -0.87
N GLY A 166 -2.47 0.82 -0.95
CA GLY A 166 -3.76 0.18 -1.25
C GLY A 166 -3.83 -0.39 -2.66
N GLU A 167 -3.33 0.35 -3.65
CA GLU A 167 -3.25 -0.11 -5.04
C GLU A 167 -2.34 -1.34 -5.17
N MET A 168 -1.27 -1.44 -4.36
CA MET A 168 -0.39 -2.61 -4.32
C MET A 168 -1.12 -3.84 -3.79
N VAL A 169 -1.95 -3.70 -2.74
CA VAL A 169 -2.82 -4.78 -2.25
C VAL A 169 -3.79 -5.23 -3.35
N ARG A 170 -4.45 -4.28 -4.02
CA ARG A 170 -5.33 -4.55 -5.16
C ARG A 170 -4.60 -5.28 -6.29
N PHE A 171 -3.39 -4.83 -6.64
CA PHE A 171 -2.55 -5.44 -7.66
C PHE A 171 -2.21 -6.90 -7.30
N CYS A 172 -1.81 -7.15 -6.05
CA CYS A 172 -1.50 -8.50 -5.58
C CYS A 172 -2.71 -9.42 -5.72
N ALA A 173 -3.90 -8.95 -5.34
CA ALA A 173 -5.14 -9.67 -5.56
C ALA A 173 -5.35 -9.94 -7.04
N GLN A 174 -5.53 -8.92 -7.87
CA GLN A 174 -5.91 -9.06 -9.28
C GLN A 174 -4.92 -9.85 -10.13
N ARG A 175 -3.63 -9.86 -9.76
CA ARG A 175 -2.58 -10.61 -10.46
C ARG A 175 -2.26 -11.96 -9.82
N ARG A 176 -2.91 -12.30 -8.70
CA ARG A 176 -2.66 -13.52 -7.91
C ARG A 176 -1.17 -13.68 -7.60
N VAL A 177 -0.57 -12.62 -7.08
CA VAL A 177 0.87 -12.58 -6.82
C VAL A 177 1.24 -13.66 -5.81
N THR A 178 2.16 -14.55 -6.17
CA THR A 178 2.64 -15.62 -5.26
C THR A 178 4.14 -15.56 -5.03
N LYS A 179 4.86 -14.69 -5.75
CA LYS A 179 6.32 -14.55 -5.64
C LYS A 179 6.73 -13.08 -5.56
N PRO A 180 7.77 -12.77 -4.76
CA PRO A 180 8.38 -11.44 -4.67
C PRO A 180 8.66 -10.73 -6.00
N GLY A 181 9.23 -11.45 -6.97
CA GLY A 181 9.64 -10.86 -8.25
C GLY A 181 8.49 -10.25 -9.06
N GLU A 182 7.27 -10.76 -8.88
CA GLU A 182 6.07 -10.27 -9.59
C GLU A 182 5.65 -8.86 -9.14
N LEU A 183 6.04 -8.45 -7.92
CA LEU A 183 5.73 -7.13 -7.36
C LEU A 183 6.34 -5.98 -8.17
N THR A 184 7.45 -6.23 -8.87
CA THR A 184 8.15 -5.24 -9.69
C THR A 184 7.31 -4.74 -10.88
N ALA A 185 6.26 -5.49 -11.28
CA ALA A 185 5.33 -5.10 -12.33
C ALA A 185 4.23 -4.13 -11.87
N PHE A 186 4.21 -3.73 -10.60
CA PHE A 186 3.26 -2.74 -10.09
C PHE A 186 3.48 -1.36 -10.73
N THR A 187 2.39 -0.79 -11.26
CA THR A 187 2.42 0.54 -11.90
C THR A 187 1.35 1.51 -11.38
N GLY A 188 0.58 1.13 -10.36
CA GLY A 188 -0.61 1.88 -9.93
C GLY A 188 -1.79 1.72 -10.88
N THR A 189 -2.94 2.30 -10.50
CA THR A 189 -4.16 2.18 -11.32
C THR A 189 -4.13 3.04 -12.58
N ARG A 190 -3.26 4.06 -12.65
CA ARG A 190 -3.11 4.97 -13.80
C ARG A 190 -1.75 4.84 -14.48
N GLY A 191 -0.95 3.84 -14.12
CA GLY A 191 0.40 3.68 -14.65
C GLY A 191 1.38 4.75 -14.15
N GLU A 192 1.09 5.41 -13.03
CA GLU A 192 1.93 6.49 -12.51
C GLU A 192 3.14 6.03 -11.70
N TRP A 193 3.22 4.75 -11.32
CA TRP A 193 4.34 4.20 -10.54
C TRP A 193 5.26 3.37 -11.42
N ALA A 194 6.55 3.40 -11.12
CA ALA A 194 7.55 2.54 -11.75
C ALA A 194 8.54 2.03 -10.70
N PHE A 195 8.85 0.74 -10.77
CA PHE A 195 9.89 0.12 -9.96
C PHE A 195 11.27 0.72 -10.29
N VAL A 196 12.09 0.94 -9.27
CA VAL A 196 13.42 1.54 -9.40
C VAL A 196 14.47 0.54 -8.90
N PRO A 197 15.07 -0.28 -9.79
CA PRO A 197 16.03 -1.30 -9.39
C PRO A 197 17.21 -0.75 -8.59
N SER A 198 17.75 0.40 -9.00
CA SER A 198 18.92 1.02 -8.36
C SER A 198 18.68 1.55 -6.95
N ALA A 199 17.41 1.76 -6.56
CA ALA A 199 17.03 2.18 -5.23
C ALA A 199 16.46 1.02 -4.39
N SER A 200 16.37 -0.18 -4.96
CA SER A 200 15.74 -1.34 -4.33
C SER A 200 16.78 -2.34 -3.85
N SER A 201 16.36 -3.20 -2.92
CA SER A 201 17.14 -4.30 -2.36
C SER A 201 16.28 -5.55 -2.23
N GLU A 202 16.85 -6.63 -1.67
CA GLU A 202 16.13 -7.87 -1.40
C GLU A 202 14.98 -7.72 -0.38
N THR A 203 15.02 -6.67 0.45
CA THR A 203 14.06 -6.41 1.53
C THR A 203 13.23 -5.14 1.33
N GLU A 204 13.55 -4.33 0.32
CA GLU A 204 12.84 -3.09 0.00
C GLU A 204 12.67 -2.93 -1.50
N LEU A 205 11.42 -2.75 -1.95
CA LEU A 205 11.10 -2.45 -3.35
C LEU A 205 10.65 -0.99 -3.45
N VAL A 206 11.44 -0.17 -4.12
CA VAL A 206 11.18 1.27 -4.28
C VAL A 206 10.45 1.53 -5.59
N PHE A 207 9.35 2.27 -5.51
CA PHE A 207 8.57 2.71 -6.66
C PHE A 207 8.52 4.23 -6.70
N HIS A 208 8.94 4.83 -7.81
CA HIS A 208 8.84 6.28 -8.02
C HIS A 208 7.58 6.62 -8.80
N ARG A 209 6.96 7.73 -8.42
CA ARG A 209 5.80 8.26 -9.10
C ARG A 209 6.24 9.19 -10.22
N SER A 210 5.89 8.86 -11.45
CA SER A 210 5.89 9.83 -12.55
C SER A 210 4.66 10.72 -12.41
N ALA A 211 4.80 12.03 -12.66
CA ALA A 211 3.61 12.80 -13.00
C ALA A 211 2.99 12.14 -14.23
N ALA A 212 1.74 11.69 -14.16
CA ALA A 212 1.07 11.01 -15.26
C ALA A 212 1.32 11.80 -16.57
N GLY A 213 2.07 11.20 -17.49
CA GLY A 213 2.61 11.89 -18.63
C GLY A 213 1.51 12.38 -19.58
N LYS A 214 1.74 13.56 -20.16
CA LYS A 214 1.26 13.85 -21.52
C LYS A 214 1.62 12.64 -22.39
N GLY A 215 0.66 12.22 -23.23
CA GLY A 215 0.70 10.95 -23.96
C GLY A 215 2.03 10.67 -24.64
N LYS A 216 2.44 9.39 -24.60
CA LYS A 216 3.53 8.87 -25.42
C LYS A 216 3.26 9.24 -26.89
N GLY A 217 4.07 10.15 -27.43
CA GLY A 217 4.18 10.34 -28.87
C GLY A 217 4.60 9.03 -29.51
N LYS A 218 3.94 8.65 -30.60
CA LYS A 218 4.33 7.54 -31.47
C LYS A 218 5.83 7.63 -31.76
N GLY A 219 6.54 6.52 -31.58
CA GLY A 219 7.90 6.35 -32.07
C GLY A 219 7.93 6.72 -33.54
N LYS A 220 8.86 7.61 -33.88
CA LYS A 220 9.27 7.88 -35.25
C LYS A 220 9.99 6.62 -35.72
N ALA A 221 9.50 6.01 -36.78
CA ALA A 221 10.22 4.95 -37.47
C ALA A 221 11.53 5.55 -38.00
N ASP A 222 12.62 4.82 -37.75
CA ASP A 222 13.90 5.04 -38.39
C ASP A 222 13.76 4.50 -39.82
N ASP A 223 13.71 5.40 -40.81
CA ASP A 223 13.97 5.07 -42.20
C ASP A 223 15.46 5.36 -42.43
N GLU A 224 16.25 4.28 -42.56
CA GLU A 224 17.56 4.28 -43.18
C GLU A 224 17.36 4.48 -44.69
N GLU A 225 17.82 5.61 -45.23
CA GLU A 225 18.05 5.78 -46.67
C GLU A 225 19.56 5.89 -46.91
N ASP A 226 20.12 4.78 -47.39
CA ASP A 226 21.32 4.72 -48.20
C ASP A 226 21.06 5.45 -49.53
N GLU A 227 21.83 6.49 -49.86
CA GLU A 227 22.02 6.88 -51.27
C GLU A 227 23.49 7.25 -51.55
N ASP A 228 24.07 6.35 -52.34
CA ASP A 228 25.38 6.37 -53.00
C ASP A 228 25.38 7.33 -54.20
N GLU A 229 26.59 7.73 -54.60
CA GLU A 229 26.98 8.75 -55.56
C GLU A 229 26.32 8.67 -56.95
N SER A 230 25.96 9.84 -57.50
CA SER A 230 26.29 10.16 -58.91
C SER A 230 26.07 11.64 -59.27
N GLN A 231 27.18 12.35 -59.51
CA GLN A 231 27.25 13.46 -60.47
C GLN A 231 27.36 12.87 -61.90
N PRO A 232 27.08 13.59 -63.03
CA PRO A 232 27.37 15.02 -63.21
C PRO A 232 26.46 15.84 -64.17
N SER A 233 26.85 17.12 -64.26
CA SER A 233 26.81 18.02 -65.45
C SER A 233 25.75 19.13 -65.50
N LYS A 234 26.27 20.36 -65.54
CA LYS A 234 25.58 21.61 -65.92
C LYS A 234 25.54 21.74 -67.45
N PRO A 235 24.58 22.51 -67.99
CA PRO A 235 25.00 23.64 -68.80
C PRO A 235 24.18 24.94 -68.61
N SER A 236 24.93 26.04 -68.43
CA SER A 236 24.89 27.31 -69.20
C SER A 236 23.57 28.03 -69.59
N LYS A 237 23.45 29.26 -69.06
CA LYS A 237 23.05 30.57 -69.66
C LYS A 237 21.63 30.79 -70.24
N ARG A 238 20.94 31.80 -69.69
CA ARG A 238 20.44 33.06 -70.33
C ARG A 238 19.55 33.79 -69.30
N ALA A 239 19.87 34.98 -68.81
CA ALA A 239 19.80 36.32 -69.41
C ALA A 239 18.37 36.90 -69.60
N ARG A 240 18.15 38.01 -68.88
CA ARG A 240 17.35 39.23 -69.17
C ARG A 240 15.89 39.38 -68.73
N ASN A 241 15.72 40.46 -67.95
CA ASN A 241 14.69 41.53 -67.95
C ASN A 241 13.26 41.10 -67.59
N LYS A 242 12.55 41.77 -66.67
CA LYS A 242 12.35 43.21 -66.45
C LYS A 242 11.90 43.43 -65.01
#